data_AF-A0A553NS65-F1
#
_entry.id   AF-A0A553NS65-F1
#
_cell.length_a   1.000
_cell.length_b   1.000
_cell.length_c   1.000
_cell.angle_alpha   90.00
_cell.angle_beta   90.00
_cell.angle_gamma   90.00
#
_symmetry.space_group_name_H-M   'P 1'
#
loop_
_entity.id
_entity.type
_entity.pdbx_description
1 polymer ?
#
loop_
_entity_poly.entity_id
_entity_poly.type
_entity_poly.pdbx_seq_one_letter_code
_entity_poly.pdbx_strand_id
1 'polypeptide(L)'
;MGLAQEIKMNLEFGLFEWLGWYQNAMPDFMTPEEMSDAGYNVEMSYKPFISLLQLQDTEESCEEHYSRNFFVTQCILQATEESGGNVLLVAHASSLDTCTRQIIGQSPRPFNDMLAVVRKVPYCSVACIEETQKGAIDSHNPLGWKLMEPPIPPLSHSSNARYDWTVVRDGAPVPKK
;
A
#
# COMPACT_ATOMS: atom_id res chain seq x y z
N MET A 1 8.49 -5.52 -21.53
CA MET A 1 7.57 -6.19 -20.59
C MET A 1 8.07 -7.62 -20.44
N GLY A 2 8.49 -8.03 -19.24
CA GLY A 2 9.22 -9.30 -19.02
C GLY A 2 9.61 -9.59 -17.57
N LEU A 3 9.58 -8.60 -16.68
CA LEU A 3 9.97 -8.75 -15.27
C LEU A 3 9.04 -9.66 -14.45
N ALA A 4 7.81 -9.92 -14.92
CA ALA A 4 6.82 -10.71 -14.17
C ALA A 4 7.29 -12.14 -13.86
N GLN A 5 8.23 -12.70 -14.64
CA GLN A 5 8.85 -14.00 -14.35
C GLN A 5 10.20 -13.90 -13.65
N GLU A 6 10.82 -12.71 -13.62
CA GLU A 6 12.15 -12.49 -13.06
C GLU A 6 12.08 -12.03 -11.60
N ILE A 7 11.04 -11.28 -11.22
CA ILE A 7 10.83 -10.75 -9.87
C ILE A 7 9.57 -11.36 -9.30
N LYS A 8 9.75 -12.10 -8.20
CA LYS A 8 8.65 -12.70 -7.45
C LYS A 8 8.07 -11.74 -6.42
N MET A 9 6.79 -11.90 -6.12
CA MET A 9 6.07 -11.11 -5.12
C MET A 9 6.21 -11.73 -3.74
N ASN A 10 6.62 -10.90 -2.77
CA ASN A 10 6.65 -11.24 -1.35
C ASN A 10 5.31 -10.85 -0.71
N LEU A 11 4.61 -11.79 -0.09
CA LEU A 11 3.31 -11.54 0.56
C LEU A 11 3.51 -11.10 2.01
N GLU A 12 3.39 -9.80 2.28
CA GLU A 12 3.57 -9.20 3.61
C GLU A 12 2.23 -8.74 4.20
N PHE A 13 1.70 -9.47 5.19
CA PHE A 13 0.43 -9.14 5.86
C PHE A 13 0.53 -7.87 6.70
N GLY A 14 1.74 -7.51 7.17
CA GLY A 14 2.00 -6.27 7.87
C GLY A 14 1.76 -5.00 7.03
N LEU A 15 1.63 -5.11 5.71
CA LEU A 15 1.23 -4.02 4.82
C LEU A 15 -0.30 -3.91 4.63
N PHE A 16 -1.08 -4.82 5.21
CA PHE A 16 -2.54 -4.77 5.14
C PHE A 16 -3.06 -3.48 5.78
N GLU A 17 -4.26 -3.10 5.33
CA GLU A 17 -4.95 -1.86 5.66
C GLU A 17 -5.21 -1.67 7.16
N TRP A 18 -5.71 -0.50 7.55
CA TRP A 18 -6.03 -0.20 8.96
C TRP A 18 -7.14 -1.13 9.46
N LEU A 19 -6.87 -1.89 10.51
CA LEU A 19 -7.83 -2.87 11.05
C LEU A 19 -9.09 -2.20 11.64
N GLY A 20 -9.02 -0.90 11.96
CA GLY A 20 -10.19 -0.12 12.36
C GLY A 20 -11.31 -0.07 11.31
N TRP A 21 -11.03 -0.43 10.04
CA TRP A 21 -12.06 -0.59 8.99
C TRP A 21 -12.77 -1.94 9.04
N TYR A 22 -12.28 -2.91 9.82
CA TYR A 22 -12.72 -4.32 9.83
C TYR A 22 -13.27 -4.73 11.21
N GLN A 23 -14.32 -4.07 11.69
CA GLN A 23 -14.88 -4.32 13.03
C GLN A 23 -15.59 -5.67 13.21
N ASN A 24 -16.04 -6.30 12.12
CA ASN A 24 -16.85 -7.53 12.19
C ASN A 24 -16.06 -8.79 11.84
N ALA A 25 -15.25 -8.72 10.79
CA ALA A 25 -14.46 -9.83 10.30
C ALA A 25 -13.32 -9.33 9.41
N MET A 26 -12.20 -10.04 9.46
CA MET A 26 -11.12 -9.90 8.49
C MET A 26 -11.51 -10.55 7.16
N PRO A 27 -10.97 -10.07 6.03
CA PRO A 27 -11.15 -10.77 4.76
C PRO A 27 -10.49 -12.14 4.81
N ASP A 28 -11.02 -13.05 3.99
CA ASP A 28 -10.38 -14.34 3.74
C ASP A 28 -9.24 -14.15 2.73
N PHE A 29 -8.01 -14.37 3.17
CA PHE A 29 -6.82 -14.17 2.36
C PHE A 29 -6.50 -15.45 1.58
N MET A 30 -6.23 -15.31 0.29
CA MET A 30 -5.65 -16.41 -0.48
C MET A 30 -4.29 -16.81 0.11
N THR A 31 -4.06 -18.11 0.20
CA THR A 31 -2.76 -18.68 0.53
C THR A 31 -1.74 -18.41 -0.59
N PRO A 32 -0.42 -18.43 -0.28
CA PRO A 32 0.62 -18.37 -1.31
C PRO A 32 0.42 -19.42 -2.42
N GLU A 33 -0.01 -20.62 -2.05
CA GLU A 33 -0.31 -21.72 -2.96
C GLU A 33 -1.47 -21.38 -3.90
N GLU A 34 -2.60 -20.91 -3.36
CA GLU A 34 -3.76 -20.51 -4.16
C GLU A 34 -3.43 -19.35 -5.12
N MET A 35 -2.60 -18.39 -4.68
CA MET A 35 -2.13 -17.32 -5.55
C MET A 35 -1.23 -17.86 -6.67
N SER A 36 -0.33 -18.79 -6.36
CA SER A 36 0.52 -19.43 -7.36
C SER A 36 -0.31 -20.22 -8.38
N ASP A 37 -1.30 -20.99 -7.92
CA ASP A 37 -2.23 -21.74 -8.77
C ASP A 37 -3.09 -20.83 -9.64
N ALA A 38 -3.41 -19.62 -9.16
CA ALA A 38 -4.09 -18.58 -9.94
C ALA A 38 -3.19 -17.86 -10.95
N GLY A 39 -1.89 -18.20 -11.02
CA GLY A 39 -0.93 -17.69 -11.99
C GLY A 39 -0.13 -16.47 -11.53
N TYR A 40 -0.14 -16.14 -10.24
CA TYR A 40 0.69 -15.08 -9.67
C TYR A 40 2.12 -15.59 -9.39
N ASN A 41 3.14 -14.79 -9.71
CA ASN A 41 4.55 -15.14 -9.46
C ASN A 41 4.95 -14.85 -8.00
N VAL A 42 4.57 -15.72 -7.07
CA VAL A 42 4.78 -15.57 -5.63
C VAL A 42 6.11 -16.18 -5.17
N GLU A 43 6.80 -15.53 -4.23
CA GLU A 43 7.95 -16.11 -3.54
C GLU A 43 7.50 -17.01 -2.38
N MET A 44 7.43 -18.30 -2.65
CA MET A 44 6.96 -19.32 -1.70
C MET A 44 7.82 -19.47 -0.45
N SER A 45 9.09 -19.05 -0.50
CA SER A 45 9.98 -19.10 0.66
C SER A 45 9.96 -17.83 1.51
N TYR A 46 9.24 -16.80 1.09
CA TYR A 46 9.11 -15.55 1.83
C TYR A 46 8.36 -15.78 3.15
N LYS A 47 8.92 -15.24 4.24
CA LYS A 47 8.28 -15.23 5.55
C LYS A 47 7.93 -13.79 5.89
N PRO A 48 6.64 -13.46 6.09
CA PRO A 48 6.24 -12.11 6.43
C PRO A 48 6.79 -11.71 7.81
N PHE A 49 7.17 -10.44 7.96
CA PHE A 49 7.60 -9.87 9.24
C PHE A 49 6.45 -9.82 10.25
N ILE A 50 5.22 -9.70 9.77
CA ILE A 50 4.00 -9.88 10.56
C ILE A 50 3.18 -10.99 9.90
N SER A 51 3.04 -12.11 10.60
CA SER A 51 2.22 -13.22 10.14
C SER A 51 0.74 -12.87 10.11
N LEU A 52 -0.04 -13.60 9.30
CA LEU A 52 -1.49 -13.45 9.25
C LEU A 52 -2.15 -13.62 10.63
N LEU A 53 -1.70 -14.60 11.42
CA LEU A 53 -2.22 -14.82 12.77
C LEU A 53 -1.96 -13.61 13.68
N GLN A 54 -0.74 -13.08 13.67
CA GLN A 54 -0.41 -11.86 14.44
C GLN A 54 -1.27 -10.68 14.03
N LEU A 55 -1.53 -10.50 12.73
CA LEU A 55 -2.39 -9.44 12.23
C LEU A 55 -3.85 -9.63 12.71
N GLN A 56 -4.37 -10.86 12.65
CA GLN A 56 -5.74 -11.18 13.06
C GLN A 56 -5.97 -11.03 14.57
N ASP A 57 -4.95 -11.29 15.39
CA ASP A 57 -5.01 -11.13 16.84
C ASP A 57 -4.80 -9.68 17.30
N THR A 58 -4.61 -8.73 16.38
CA THR A 58 -4.34 -7.32 16.69
C THR A 58 -5.61 -6.47 16.63
N GLU A 59 -5.89 -5.72 17.68
CA GLU A 59 -6.72 -4.52 17.62
C GLU A 59 -5.78 -3.30 17.60
N GLU A 60 -5.94 -2.40 16.63
CA GLU A 60 -5.03 -1.25 16.49
C GLU A 60 -5.77 0.09 16.37
N SER A 61 -5.27 1.08 17.09
CA SER A 61 -5.53 2.49 16.87
C SER A 61 -4.89 2.97 15.56
N CYS A 62 -5.23 4.20 15.15
CA CYS A 62 -4.59 4.83 14.00
C CYS A 62 -3.06 4.95 14.20
N GLU A 63 -2.59 5.28 15.40
CA GLU A 63 -1.16 5.42 15.69
C GLU A 63 -0.42 4.07 15.66
N GLU A 64 -1.06 3.00 16.12
CA GLU A 64 -0.52 1.64 16.03
C GLU A 64 -0.46 1.15 14.57
N HIS A 65 -1.42 1.54 13.72
CA HIS A 65 -1.33 1.28 12.26
C HIS A 65 -0.11 1.94 11.61
N TYR A 66 0.15 3.21 11.93
CA TYR A 66 1.38 3.90 11.51
C TYR A 66 2.63 3.16 12.02
N SER A 67 2.63 2.78 13.30
CA SER A 67 3.75 2.07 13.92
C SER A 67 4.02 0.71 13.27
N ARG A 68 2.96 -0.05 12.94
CA ARG A 68 3.04 -1.32 12.23
C ARG A 68 3.64 -1.16 10.84
N ASN A 69 3.11 -0.22 10.03
CA ASN A 69 3.63 0.02 8.69
C ASN A 69 5.05 0.58 8.69
N PHE A 70 5.39 1.42 9.66
CA PHE A 70 6.76 1.89 9.85
C PHE A 70 7.71 0.73 10.17
N PHE A 71 7.38 -0.13 11.13
CA PHE A 71 8.16 -1.31 11.48
C PHE A 71 8.40 -2.21 10.25
N VAL A 72 7.32 -2.58 9.55
CA VAL A 72 7.40 -3.44 8.36
C VAL A 72 8.25 -2.81 7.26
N THR A 73 8.09 -1.51 7.01
CA THR A 73 8.88 -0.80 6.00
C THR A 73 10.37 -0.79 6.37
N GLN A 74 10.71 -0.54 7.64
CA GLN A 74 12.10 -0.62 8.10
C GLN A 74 12.69 -2.03 7.93
N CYS A 75 11.94 -3.07 8.31
CA CYS A 75 12.38 -4.45 8.14
C CYS A 75 12.62 -4.81 6.67
N ILE A 76 11.74 -4.37 5.76
CA ILE A 76 11.91 -4.57 4.32
C ILE A 76 13.18 -3.85 3.84
N LEU A 77 13.35 -2.57 4.17
CA LEU A 77 14.53 -1.80 3.76
C LEU A 77 15.83 -2.45 4.25
N GLN A 78 15.88 -2.86 5.52
CA GLN A 78 17.02 -3.58 6.11
C GLN A 78 17.30 -4.92 5.42
N ALA A 79 16.26 -5.71 5.14
CA ALA A 79 16.41 -6.99 4.45
C ALA A 79 16.93 -6.85 3.02
N THR A 80 16.72 -5.69 2.39
CA THR A 80 17.18 -5.40 1.02
C THR A 80 18.46 -4.58 0.95
N GLU A 81 18.99 -4.08 2.08
CA GLU A 81 20.12 -3.15 2.11
C GLU A 81 21.37 -3.72 1.43
N GLU A 82 21.71 -4.99 1.69
CA GLU A 82 22.88 -5.65 1.12
C GLU A 82 22.76 -5.84 -0.40
N SER A 83 21.55 -6.14 -0.88
CA SER A 83 21.29 -6.29 -2.33
C SER A 83 21.24 -4.94 -3.04
N GLY A 84 20.86 -3.89 -2.31
CA GLY A 84 20.62 -2.55 -2.84
C GLY A 84 19.47 -2.50 -3.84
N GLY A 85 19.32 -1.35 -4.50
CA GLY A 85 18.32 -1.13 -5.53
C GLY A 85 16.98 -0.59 -5.01
N ASN A 86 15.92 -0.77 -5.81
CA ASN A 86 14.61 -0.20 -5.55
C ASN A 86 13.67 -1.23 -4.94
N VAL A 87 12.88 -0.81 -3.95
CA VAL A 87 11.79 -1.59 -3.37
C VAL A 87 10.45 -1.02 -3.82
N LEU A 88 9.54 -1.88 -4.29
CA LEU A 88 8.17 -1.51 -4.61
C LEU A 88 7.22 -2.13 -3.57
N LEU A 89 6.51 -1.28 -2.83
CA LEU A 89 5.42 -1.69 -1.94
C LEU A 89 4.08 -1.48 -2.66
N VAL A 90 3.35 -2.56 -2.91
CA VAL A 90 1.99 -2.52 -3.47
C VAL A 90 1.00 -2.86 -2.37
N ALA A 91 0.24 -1.86 -1.93
CA ALA A 91 -0.64 -1.98 -0.76
C ALA A 91 -1.88 -1.08 -0.92
N HIS A 92 -2.22 -0.31 0.11
CA HIS A 92 -3.49 0.42 0.22
C HIS A 92 -3.30 1.93 0.08
N ALA A 93 -4.42 2.66 -0.01
CA ALA A 93 -4.40 4.11 -0.10
C ALA A 93 -3.71 4.79 1.11
N SER A 94 -3.86 4.24 2.31
CA SER A 94 -3.17 4.72 3.52
C SER A 94 -1.66 4.48 3.48
N SER A 95 -1.24 3.38 2.84
CA SER A 95 0.17 2.94 2.78
C SER A 95 1.10 3.98 2.18
N LEU A 96 0.61 4.85 1.28
CA LEU A 96 1.39 5.95 0.72
C LEU A 96 1.91 6.92 1.80
N ASP A 97 1.13 7.15 2.86
CA ASP A 97 1.52 8.00 4.00
C ASP A 97 2.09 7.14 5.14
N THR A 98 1.44 6.05 5.54
CA THR A 98 1.85 5.27 6.73
C THR A 98 3.19 4.55 6.55
N CYS A 99 3.54 4.10 5.35
CA CYS A 99 4.82 3.45 5.09
C CYS A 99 5.97 4.46 4.90
N THR A 100 5.69 5.72 4.59
CA THR A 100 6.73 6.71 4.23
C THR A 100 6.97 7.75 5.32
N ARG A 101 5.91 8.14 6.06
CA ARG A 101 5.90 9.31 6.94
C ARG A 101 6.96 9.27 8.04
N GLN A 102 7.02 8.17 8.78
CA GLN A 102 8.02 8.00 9.82
C GLN A 102 9.42 7.71 9.25
N ILE A 103 9.50 7.10 8.06
CA ILE A 103 10.77 6.88 7.37
C ILE A 103 11.45 8.22 7.03
N ILE A 104 10.68 9.23 6.62
CA ILE A 104 11.18 10.59 6.36
C ILE A 104 11.28 11.48 7.62
N GLY A 105 11.19 10.89 8.83
CA GLY A 105 11.34 11.60 10.11
C GLY A 105 10.11 12.38 10.59
N GLN A 106 8.94 12.20 9.98
CA GLN A 106 7.71 12.87 10.43
C GLN A 106 6.91 12.01 11.43
N SER A 107 6.22 12.67 12.37
CA SER A 107 5.31 12.00 13.32
C SER A 107 4.05 11.45 12.64
N PRO A 108 3.47 10.33 13.13
CA PRO A 108 2.17 9.81 12.69
C PRO A 108 1.07 10.89 12.65
N ARG A 109 0.09 10.73 11.75
CA ARG A 109 -1.08 11.62 11.71
C ARG A 109 -2.15 11.12 12.66
N PRO A 110 -2.95 12.02 13.27
CA PRO A 110 -4.21 11.61 13.85
C PRO A 110 -5.17 11.08 12.77
N PHE A 111 -6.12 10.27 13.18
CA PHE A 111 -7.07 9.59 12.29
C PHE A 111 -7.73 10.50 11.24
N ASN A 112 -8.24 11.67 11.66
CA ASN A 112 -8.95 12.59 10.76
C ASN A 112 -8.05 13.11 9.63
N ASP A 113 -6.77 13.35 9.92
CA ASP A 113 -5.81 13.85 8.94
C ASP A 113 -5.38 12.73 7.98
N MET A 114 -5.15 11.51 8.50
CA MET A 114 -4.92 10.33 7.67
C MET A 114 -6.09 10.11 6.71
N LEU A 115 -7.33 10.18 7.21
CA LEU A 115 -8.53 10.00 6.40
C LEU A 115 -8.68 11.08 5.32
N ALA A 116 -8.28 12.32 5.62
CA ALA A 116 -8.28 13.41 4.65
C ALA A 116 -7.25 13.20 3.51
N VAL A 117 -6.13 12.53 3.80
CA VAL A 117 -5.14 12.11 2.80
C VAL A 117 -5.69 10.95 1.96
N VAL A 118 -6.13 9.86 2.60
CA VAL A 118 -6.63 8.63 1.94
C VAL A 118 -7.72 8.93 0.92
N ARG A 119 -8.67 9.83 1.24
CA ARG A 119 -9.76 10.23 0.32
C ARG A 119 -9.30 10.90 -0.97
N LYS A 120 -8.04 11.32 -1.05
CA LYS A 120 -7.44 11.99 -2.21
C LYS A 120 -6.49 11.07 -3.00
N VAL A 121 -6.45 9.77 -2.70
CA VAL A 121 -5.56 8.80 -3.33
C VAL A 121 -6.36 7.93 -4.32
N PRO A 122 -6.27 8.20 -5.64
CA PRO A 122 -6.79 7.30 -6.68
C PRO A 122 -6.03 5.97 -6.76
N TYR A 123 -6.60 5.02 -7.50
CA TYR A 123 -5.91 3.77 -7.84
C TYR A 123 -4.57 4.02 -8.53
N CYS A 124 -3.58 3.18 -8.19
CA CYS A 124 -2.22 3.22 -8.73
C CYS A 124 -1.49 4.56 -8.49
N SER A 125 -1.90 5.33 -7.47
CA SER A 125 -1.10 6.47 -7.01
C SER A 125 0.22 5.98 -6.41
N VAL A 126 1.29 6.73 -6.64
CA VAL A 126 2.64 6.37 -6.19
C VAL A 126 3.21 7.49 -5.31
N ALA A 127 3.79 7.10 -4.18
CA ALA A 127 4.69 7.91 -3.38
C ALA A 127 6.11 7.36 -3.52
N CYS A 128 7.11 8.22 -3.66
CA CYS A 128 8.51 7.83 -3.78
C CYS A 128 9.32 8.44 -2.64
N ILE A 129 10.12 7.62 -1.96
CA ILE A 129 11.12 8.09 -1.00
C ILE A 129 12.50 7.61 -1.45
N GLU A 130 13.51 8.45 -1.26
CA GLU A 130 14.89 8.13 -1.60
C GLU A 130 15.80 8.33 -0.39
N GLU A 131 16.77 7.43 -0.21
CA GLU A 131 17.83 7.58 0.80
C GLU A 131 18.79 8.68 0.32
N THR A 132 18.87 9.76 1.09
CA THR A 132 19.85 10.81 0.88
C THR A 132 21.21 10.38 1.43
N GLN A 133 22.30 10.88 0.85
CA GLN A 133 23.65 10.54 1.32
C GLN A 133 23.75 10.67 2.85
N LYS A 134 24.41 9.69 3.50
CA LYS A 134 24.57 9.55 4.97
C LYS A 134 24.95 10.83 5.74
N GLY A 135 25.42 11.89 5.08
CA GLY A 135 25.70 13.21 5.66
C GLY A 135 24.52 14.19 5.75
N ALA A 136 23.32 13.82 5.28
CA ALA A 136 22.09 14.62 5.39
C ALA A 136 21.19 14.20 6.57
N ILE A 137 21.68 13.31 7.43
CA ILE A 137 21.04 12.94 8.70
C ILE A 137 21.17 14.14 9.65
N ASP A 138 20.03 14.70 10.05
CA ASP A 138 19.94 15.73 11.08
C ASP A 138 18.93 15.30 12.17
N SER A 139 18.75 16.13 13.20
CA SER A 139 17.82 15.83 14.30
C SER A 139 16.36 15.65 13.85
N HIS A 140 16.01 16.09 12.65
CA HIS A 140 14.67 16.03 12.08
C HIS A 140 14.51 14.94 10.99
N ASN A 141 15.62 14.40 10.47
CA ASN A 141 15.63 13.27 9.54
C ASN A 141 16.68 12.21 9.96
N PRO A 142 16.43 11.48 11.06
CA PRO A 142 17.41 10.54 11.61
C PRO A 142 17.72 9.35 10.70
N LEU A 143 16.81 9.01 9.77
CA LEU A 143 16.96 7.89 8.84
C LEU A 143 17.54 8.32 7.49
N GLY A 144 17.63 9.62 7.21
CA GLY A 144 18.20 10.14 5.97
C GLY A 144 17.33 9.96 4.73
N TRP A 145 16.02 9.72 4.85
CA TRP A 145 15.12 9.55 3.70
C TRP A 145 14.35 10.83 3.37
N LYS A 146 14.05 11.07 2.10
CA LYS A 146 13.22 12.21 1.67
C LYS A 146 12.14 11.76 0.70
N LEU A 147 10.98 12.41 0.81
CA LEU A 147 9.91 12.27 -0.18
C LEU A 147 10.30 13.01 -1.46
N MET A 148 10.24 12.30 -2.58
CA MET A 148 10.64 12.76 -3.90
C MET A 148 9.48 12.71 -4.88
N GLU A 149 9.60 13.42 -5.99
CA GLU A 149 8.67 13.27 -7.11
C GLU A 149 8.78 11.83 -7.67
N PRO A 150 7.66 11.10 -7.84
CA PRO A 150 7.72 9.75 -8.40
C PRO A 150 8.33 9.74 -9.82
N PRO A 151 9.13 8.72 -10.18
CA PRO A 151 9.77 8.64 -11.49
C PRO A 151 8.81 8.27 -12.64
N ILE A 152 7.50 8.22 -12.35
CA ILE A 152 6.45 7.92 -13.32
C ILE A 152 5.34 8.99 -13.25
N PRO A 153 4.73 9.34 -14.38
CA PRO A 153 3.64 10.31 -14.40
C PRO A 153 2.39 9.73 -13.71
N PRO A 154 1.52 10.60 -13.15
CA PRO A 154 0.25 10.16 -12.57
C PRO A 154 -0.70 9.61 -13.66
N LEU A 155 -1.53 8.65 -13.28
CA LEU A 155 -2.56 8.07 -14.15
C LEU A 155 -3.92 8.71 -13.86
N SER A 156 -4.59 9.21 -14.91
CA SER A 156 -5.97 9.70 -14.83
C SER A 156 -6.80 9.14 -15.98
N HIS A 157 -8.02 8.67 -15.68
CA HIS A 157 -9.00 8.27 -16.68
C HIS A 157 -10.40 8.72 -16.25
N SER A 158 -11.31 8.89 -17.22
CA SER A 158 -12.71 9.21 -16.91
C SER A 158 -13.47 7.99 -16.43
N SER A 159 -14.62 8.22 -15.78
CA SER A 159 -15.59 7.16 -15.51
C SER A 159 -16.17 6.62 -16.82
N ASN A 160 -16.51 5.33 -16.82
CA ASN A 160 -17.22 4.70 -17.93
C ASN A 160 -18.54 4.13 -17.41
N ALA A 161 -19.63 4.83 -17.71
CA ALA A 161 -20.96 4.42 -17.26
C ALA A 161 -21.39 3.13 -17.96
N ARG A 162 -22.04 2.22 -17.23
CA ARG A 162 -22.60 1.01 -17.81
C ARG A 162 -23.67 1.39 -18.83
N TYR A 163 -23.50 0.93 -20.07
CA TYR A 163 -24.51 1.05 -21.10
C TYR A 163 -25.64 0.05 -20.87
N ASP A 164 -26.88 0.54 -20.81
CA ASP A 164 -28.09 -0.27 -20.83
C ASP A 164 -28.68 -0.24 -22.24
N TRP A 165 -28.61 -1.37 -22.94
CA TRP A 165 -29.08 -1.48 -24.33
C TRP A 165 -30.59 -1.29 -24.47
N THR A 166 -31.38 -1.49 -23.40
CA THR A 166 -32.84 -1.35 -23.44
C THR A 166 -33.28 0.08 -23.73
N VAL A 167 -32.41 1.07 -23.48
CA VAL A 167 -32.64 2.49 -23.82
C VAL A 167 -32.94 2.71 -25.31
N VAL A 168 -32.37 1.87 -26.19
CA VAL A 168 -32.60 1.94 -27.64
C VAL A 168 -33.95 1.33 -28.01
N ARG A 169 -34.42 0.34 -27.26
CA ARG A 169 -35.70 -0.35 -27.49
C ARG A 169 -36.87 0.45 -26.92
N ASP A 170 -36.74 0.88 -25.66
CA ASP A 170 -37.85 1.39 -24.84
C ASP A 170 -37.82 2.92 -24.69
N GLY A 171 -36.75 3.56 -25.18
CA GLY A 171 -36.46 4.97 -24.92
C GLY A 171 -35.82 5.19 -23.55
N ALA A 172 -35.26 6.39 -23.35
CA ALA A 172 -34.70 6.76 -22.06
C ALA A 172 -35.81 6.89 -21.00
N PRO A 173 -35.64 6.32 -19.79
CA PRO A 173 -36.59 6.54 -18.71
C PRO A 173 -36.67 8.04 -18.42
N VAL A 174 -37.89 8.58 -18.42
CA VAL A 174 -38.13 9.97 -18.05
C VAL A 174 -37.77 10.13 -16.57
N PRO A 175 -36.85 11.05 -16.19
CA PRO A 175 -36.50 11.25 -14.80
C PRO A 175 -37.76 11.61 -14.00
N LYS A 176 -38.03 10.89 -12.91
CA LYS A 176 -39.07 11.29 -11.95
C LYS A 176 -38.60 12.56 -11.25
N LYS A 177 -39.41 13.62 -11.34
CA LYS A 177 -39.23 14.87 -10.60
C LYS A 177 -39.35 14.64 -9.10
#